data_AF-A0A934BA76-F1
#
_entry.id   AF-A0A934BA76-F1
#
_cell.length_a   1.000
_cell.length_b   1.000
_cell.length_c   1.000
_cell.angle_alpha   90.00
_cell.angle_beta   90.00
_cell.angle_gamma   90.00
#
_symmetry.space_group_name_H-M   'P 1'
#
loop_
_entity.id
_entity.type
_entity.pdbx_description
1 polymer ?
#
loop_
_entity_poly.entity_id
_entity_poly.type
_entity_poly.pdbx_seq_one_letter_code
_entity_poly.pdbx_strand_id
1 'polypeptide(L)'
;SLHTWICAILIHKAKDRGIRENRQRTFSDYELETAHWSGEPDPSRLRLRREWPWPTAFSRQLWDDRTPEKLLASRQTTACMWHAIETLPTHQKEVLILRDVQGIHTKEVCQQLKISETNFYVRLHRARERVKVAVEAALA
;
A
#
# COMPACT_ATOMS: atom_id res chain seq x y z
N SER A 1 -13.66 -20.77 2.85
CA SER A 1 -12.52 -20.29 3.66
C SER A 1 -12.72 -18.80 3.96
N LEU A 2 -12.33 -18.32 5.15
CA LEU A 2 -12.34 -16.90 5.54
C LEU A 2 -11.65 -16.02 4.49
N HIS A 3 -10.54 -16.50 3.92
CA HIS A 3 -9.79 -15.82 2.88
C HIS A 3 -10.65 -15.49 1.66
N THR A 4 -11.44 -16.45 1.17
CA THR A 4 -12.36 -16.26 0.04
C THR A 4 -13.41 -15.19 0.34
N TRP A 5 -13.93 -15.16 1.57
CA TRP A 5 -14.95 -14.21 1.99
C TRP A 5 -14.37 -12.78 2.13
N ILE A 6 -13.17 -12.66 2.70
CA ILE A 6 -12.43 -11.40 2.77
C ILE A 6 -12.07 -10.89 1.36
N CYS A 7 -11.55 -11.76 0.48
CA CYS A 7 -11.25 -11.40 -0.90
C CYS A 7 -12.50 -10.94 -1.65
N ALA A 8 -13.64 -11.61 -1.47
CA ALA A 8 -14.90 -11.20 -2.10
C ALA A 8 -15.37 -9.81 -1.62
N ILE A 9 -15.24 -9.53 -0.32
CA ILE A 9 -15.53 -8.19 0.23
C ILE A 9 -14.59 -7.14 -0.36
N LEU A 10 -13.29 -7.43 -0.41
CA LEU A 10 -12.30 -6.51 -0.96
C LEU A 10 -12.56 -6.21 -2.44
N ILE A 11 -12.90 -7.23 -3.24
CA ILE A 11 -13.25 -7.06 -4.66
C ILE A 11 -14.49 -6.19 -4.81
N HIS A 12 -15.55 -6.44 -4.02
CA HIS A 12 -16.75 -5.60 -4.07
C HIS A 12 -16.44 -4.15 -3.67
N LYS A 13 -15.67 -3.94 -2.59
CA LYS A 13 -15.25 -2.60 -2.16
C LYS A 13 -14.40 -1.89 -3.21
N ALA A 14 -13.49 -2.59 -3.87
CA ALA A 14 -12.67 -2.06 -4.95
C ALA A 14 -13.52 -1.66 -6.16
N LYS A 15 -14.51 -2.49 -6.53
CA LYS A 15 -15.43 -2.21 -7.63
C LYS A 15 -16.35 -1.02 -7.34
N ASP A 16 -16.94 -0.95 -6.14
CA ASP A 16 -17.75 0.18 -5.70
C ASP A 16 -16.95 1.49 -5.71
N ARG A 17 -15.67 1.41 -5.31
CA ARG A 17 -14.74 2.54 -5.35
C ARG A 17 -14.42 2.95 -6.78
N GLY A 18 -14.08 2.00 -7.66
CA GLY A 18 -13.80 2.28 -9.07
C GLY A 18 -14.98 2.88 -9.83
N ILE A 19 -16.21 2.44 -9.55
CA ILE A 19 -17.43 3.02 -10.14
C ILE A 19 -17.64 4.47 -9.67
N ARG A 20 -17.28 4.79 -8.41
CA ARG A 20 -17.37 6.15 -7.86
C ARG A 20 -16.25 7.06 -8.39
N GLU A 21 -15.03 6.56 -8.48
CA GLU A 21 -13.87 7.28 -8.99
C GLU A 21 -13.97 7.54 -10.49
N ASN A 22 -14.61 6.67 -11.28
CA ASN A 22 -14.92 6.92 -12.70
C ASN A 22 -15.81 8.15 -12.94
N ARG A 23 -16.47 8.68 -11.89
CA ARG A 23 -17.20 9.96 -11.97
C ARG A 23 -16.30 11.19 -11.79
N GLN A 24 -15.08 11.00 -11.30
CA GLN A 24 -14.05 12.03 -11.21
C GLN A 24 -13.12 11.87 -12.41
N ARG A 25 -13.20 12.77 -13.39
CA ARG A 25 -12.21 12.83 -14.46
C ARG A 25 -10.92 13.45 -13.92
N THR A 26 -9.80 12.79 -14.18
CA THR A 26 -8.46 13.32 -13.92
C THR A 26 -8.29 14.65 -14.66
N PHE A 27 -7.60 15.61 -14.06
CA PHE A 27 -7.07 16.80 -14.74
C PHE A 27 -5.98 16.36 -15.74
N SER A 28 -6.28 15.53 -16.71
CA SER A 28 -5.44 15.16 -17.85
C SER A 28 -6.32 14.64 -18.97
N ASP A 29 -7.55 14.24 -18.64
CA ASP A 29 -8.66 13.98 -19.54
C ASP A 29 -9.24 15.26 -20.16
N TYR A 30 -8.81 16.44 -19.68
CA TYR A 30 -9.02 17.67 -20.41
C TYR A 30 -7.99 17.70 -21.54
N GLU A 31 -8.42 17.38 -22.77
CA GLU A 31 -7.69 17.85 -23.94
C GLU A 31 -7.63 19.36 -23.81
N LEU A 32 -6.44 19.90 -23.58
CA LEU A 32 -6.18 21.32 -23.70
C LEU A 32 -6.50 21.68 -25.14
N GLU A 33 -7.71 22.16 -25.37
CA GLU A 33 -8.12 22.87 -26.57
C GLU A 33 -7.36 24.22 -26.57
N THR A 34 -6.04 24.16 -26.73
CA THR A 34 -5.13 25.32 -26.75
C THR A 34 -5.24 26.14 -28.03
N ALA A 35 -6.27 25.90 -28.86
CA ALA A 35 -6.43 26.59 -30.13
C ALA A 35 -7.34 27.84 -30.05
N HIS A 36 -8.01 28.12 -28.93
CA HIS A 36 -8.80 29.37 -28.80
C HIS A 36 -9.03 29.85 -27.35
N TRP A 37 -7.98 29.91 -26.52
CA TRP A 37 -8.08 30.66 -25.26
C TRP A 37 -7.84 32.16 -25.52
N SER A 38 -8.89 32.85 -25.96
CA SER A 38 -8.90 34.31 -26.14
C SER A 38 -9.93 34.95 -25.21
N GLY A 39 -9.83 34.64 -23.93
CA GLY A 39 -10.77 35.15 -22.93
C GLY A 39 -10.03 35.43 -21.63
N GLU A 40 -9.73 36.70 -21.41
CA GLU A 40 -9.37 37.25 -20.10
C GLU A 40 -10.34 36.65 -19.05
N PRO A 41 -9.84 36.00 -17.98
CA PRO A 41 -10.69 35.25 -17.08
C PRO A 41 -11.63 36.21 -16.36
N ASP A 42 -12.91 36.21 -16.75
CA ASP A 42 -13.94 37.05 -16.14
C ASP A 42 -14.01 36.78 -14.62
N PRO A 43 -13.56 37.72 -13.77
CA PRO A 43 -13.55 37.54 -12.32
C PRO A 43 -14.98 37.45 -11.75
N SER A 44 -16.00 37.84 -12.51
CA SER A 44 -17.42 37.73 -12.15
C SER A 44 -17.96 36.30 -12.21
N ARG A 45 -17.27 35.39 -12.92
CA ARG A 45 -17.55 33.94 -12.93
C ARG A 45 -17.04 33.23 -11.69
N LEU A 46 -16.00 33.78 -11.07
CA LEU A 46 -15.59 33.43 -9.71
C LEU A 46 -16.56 34.08 -8.72
N ARG A 47 -17.83 33.69 -8.80
CA ARG A 47 -18.77 34.04 -7.72
C ARG A 47 -18.25 33.38 -6.47
N LEU A 48 -17.63 34.19 -5.61
CA LEU A 48 -17.39 33.88 -4.22
C LEU A 48 -18.76 33.70 -3.58
N ARG A 49 -19.33 32.50 -3.71
CA ARG A 49 -20.55 32.12 -3.02
C ARG A 49 -20.20 32.25 -1.54
N ARG A 50 -20.68 33.33 -0.93
CA ARG A 50 -20.39 33.76 0.45
C ARG A 50 -20.84 32.76 1.53
N GLU A 51 -21.41 31.64 1.09
CA GLU A 51 -21.80 30.49 1.87
C GLU A 51 -21.20 29.25 1.21
N TRP A 52 -19.92 29.00 1.47
CA TRP A 52 -19.43 27.64 1.51
C TRP A 52 -19.92 27.04 2.83
N PRO A 53 -20.84 26.06 2.82
CA PRO A 53 -21.00 25.21 3.99
C PRO A 53 -19.77 24.30 4.06
N TRP A 54 -18.67 24.79 4.62
CA TRP A 54 -17.74 23.89 5.30
C TRP A 54 -18.43 23.50 6.63
N PRO A 55 -18.35 22.24 7.10
CA PRO A 55 -17.25 21.29 6.93
C PRO A 55 -17.71 19.85 6.58
N THR A 56 -18.27 19.60 5.39
CA THR A 56 -18.56 18.21 4.93
C THR A 56 -17.96 17.82 3.58
N ALA A 57 -17.32 18.75 2.88
CA ALA A 57 -16.54 18.44 1.68
C ALA A 57 -15.11 17.98 2.02
N PHE A 58 -14.47 18.59 3.03
CA PHE A 58 -13.12 18.24 3.48
C PHE A 58 -13.05 16.95 4.30
N SER A 59 -14.18 16.45 4.83
CA SER A 59 -14.22 15.18 5.55
C SER A 59 -14.06 13.95 4.65
N ARG A 60 -14.11 14.13 3.31
CA ARG A 60 -13.89 13.04 2.33
C ARG A 60 -12.41 12.76 2.05
N GLN A 61 -11.51 13.71 2.32
CA GLN A 61 -10.08 13.55 2.06
C GLN A 61 -9.39 12.58 3.04
N LEU A 62 -10.00 12.29 4.20
CA LEU A 62 -9.38 11.45 5.23
C LEU A 62 -9.16 9.99 4.81
N TRP A 63 -9.90 9.50 3.81
CA TRP A 63 -9.87 8.09 3.39
C TRP A 63 -9.18 7.87 2.04
N ASP A 64 -8.49 8.89 1.52
CA ASP A 64 -7.66 8.72 0.35
C ASP A 64 -6.24 8.30 0.78
N ASP A 65 -5.95 7.01 0.65
CA ASP A 65 -4.65 6.43 0.93
C ASP A 65 -3.64 6.64 -0.22
N ARG A 66 -4.06 7.34 -1.28
CA ARG A 66 -3.27 7.58 -2.49
C ARG A 66 -2.71 9.00 -2.56
N THR A 67 -2.43 9.65 -1.42
CA THR A 67 -1.61 10.87 -1.46
C THR A 67 -0.19 10.51 -1.92
N PRO A 68 0.50 11.38 -2.67
CA PRO A 68 1.86 11.11 -3.15
C PRO A 68 2.81 10.80 -1.99
N GLU A 69 2.64 11.47 -0.85
CA GLU A 69 3.38 11.23 0.39
C GLU A 69 3.15 9.83 0.95
N LYS A 70 1.90 9.37 1.06
CA LYS A 70 1.57 8.02 1.54
C LYS A 70 2.10 6.93 0.61
N LEU A 71 2.03 7.15 -0.71
CA LEU A 71 2.57 6.22 -1.70
C LEU A 71 4.10 6.14 -1.61
N LEU A 72 4.77 7.27 -1.43
CA LEU A 72 6.22 7.31 -1.22
C LEU A 72 6.60 6.61 0.09
N ALA A 73 5.92 6.92 1.18
CA ALA A 73 6.14 6.29 2.48
C ALA A 73 5.97 4.77 2.39
N SER A 74 4.90 4.27 1.76
CA SER A 74 4.68 2.84 1.54
C SER A 74 5.82 2.18 0.75
N ARG A 75 6.33 2.83 -0.30
CA ARG A 75 7.48 2.34 -1.07
C ARG A 75 8.75 2.31 -0.23
N GLN A 76 9.00 3.35 0.56
CA GLN A 76 10.16 3.43 1.46
C GLN A 76 10.09 2.35 2.55
N THR A 77 8.94 2.13 3.17
CA THR A 77 8.72 1.05 4.14
C THR A 77 8.99 -0.31 3.50
N THR A 78 8.49 -0.53 2.29
CA THR A 78 8.72 -1.78 1.55
C THR A 78 10.21 -1.99 1.24
N ALA A 79 10.91 -0.95 0.81
CA ALA A 79 12.35 -1.01 0.55
C ALA A 79 13.15 -1.29 1.84
N CYS A 80 12.78 -0.65 2.96
CA CYS A 80 13.38 -0.91 4.26
C CYS A 80 13.18 -2.37 4.69
N MET A 81 11.97 -2.92 4.53
CA MET A 81 11.68 -4.32 4.81
C MET A 81 12.57 -5.26 3.99
N TRP A 82 12.71 -5.02 2.68
CA TRP A 82 13.59 -5.83 1.83
C TRP A 82 15.05 -5.74 2.26
N HIS A 83 15.54 -4.53 2.56
CA HIS A 83 16.90 -4.35 3.07
C HIS A 83 17.12 -5.08 4.40
N ALA A 84 16.13 -5.05 5.31
CA ALA A 84 16.17 -5.78 6.56
C ALA A 84 16.25 -7.30 6.32
N ILE A 85 15.53 -7.83 5.33
CA ILE A 85 15.60 -9.25 4.94
C ILE A 85 16.98 -9.59 4.37
N GLU A 86 17.56 -8.73 3.52
CA GLU A 86 18.88 -8.97 2.92
C GLU A 86 20.01 -9.04 3.94
N THR A 87 19.93 -8.21 4.99
CA THR A 87 20.91 -8.15 6.09
C THR A 87 20.74 -9.25 7.14
N LEU A 88 19.71 -10.10 7.04
CA LEU A 88 19.55 -11.25 7.92
C LEU A 88 20.70 -12.26 7.72
N PRO A 89 21.09 -12.98 8.80
CA PRO A 89 21.94 -14.15 8.67
C PRO A 89 21.36 -15.15 7.67
N THR A 90 22.20 -15.76 6.84
CA THR A 90 21.79 -16.64 5.72
C THR A 90 20.74 -17.67 6.14
N HIS A 91 20.97 -18.36 7.26
CA HIS A 91 20.06 -19.39 7.79
C HIS A 91 18.69 -18.88 8.23
N GLN A 92 18.58 -17.61 8.65
CA GLN A 92 17.32 -16.97 9.01
C GLN A 92 16.60 -16.47 7.75
N LYS A 93 17.36 -15.89 6.82
CA LYS A 93 16.86 -15.41 5.53
C LYS A 93 16.24 -16.53 4.71
N GLU A 94 16.92 -17.68 4.58
CA GLU A 94 16.42 -18.84 3.83
C GLU A 94 15.05 -19.30 4.35
N VAL A 95 14.93 -19.48 5.66
CA VAL A 95 13.67 -19.92 6.30
C VAL A 95 12.55 -18.90 6.09
N LEU A 96 12.85 -17.61 6.24
CA LEU A 96 11.87 -16.54 6.05
C LEU A 96 11.42 -16.43 4.58
N ILE A 97 12.35 -16.50 3.62
CA ILE A 97 12.01 -16.43 2.20
C ILE A 97 11.15 -17.62 1.78
N LEU A 98 11.58 -18.85 2.10
CA LEU A 98 10.84 -20.05 1.71
C LEU A 98 9.43 -20.06 2.32
N ARG A 99 9.29 -19.64 3.58
CA ARG A 99 8.00 -19.69 4.27
C ARG A 99 7.09 -18.50 3.98
N ASP A 100 7.60 -17.27 4.15
CA ASP A 100 6.77 -16.05 4.17
C ASP A 100 6.70 -15.38 2.79
N VAL A 101 7.71 -15.53 1.94
CA VAL A 101 7.73 -14.96 0.59
C VAL A 101 7.20 -15.96 -0.43
N GLN A 102 7.67 -17.21 -0.38
CA GLN A 102 7.30 -18.25 -1.34
C GLN A 102 6.11 -19.12 -0.89
N GLY A 103 5.72 -19.04 0.39
CA GLY A 103 4.55 -19.76 0.90
C GLY A 103 4.73 -21.28 1.07
N ILE A 104 5.96 -21.80 0.98
CA ILE A 104 6.25 -23.24 1.03
C ILE A 104 5.86 -23.80 2.40
N HIS A 105 5.34 -25.04 2.42
CA HIS A 105 4.87 -25.67 3.64
C HIS A 105 6.04 -26.02 4.59
N THR A 106 5.86 -25.85 5.90
CA THR A 106 6.92 -26.04 6.92
C THR A 106 7.68 -27.35 6.78
N LYS A 107 6.96 -28.47 6.57
CA LYS A 107 7.58 -29.80 6.40
C LYS A 107 8.55 -29.86 5.21
N GLU A 108 8.18 -29.24 4.09
CA GLU A 108 8.99 -29.20 2.88
C GLU A 108 10.21 -28.30 3.06
N VAL A 109 10.06 -27.15 3.73
CA VAL A 109 11.19 -26.28 4.10
C VAL A 109 12.19 -27.02 5.00
N CYS A 110 11.69 -27.75 6.01
CA CYS A 110 12.55 -28.55 6.90
C CYS A 110 13.33 -29.63 6.14
N GLN A 111 12.69 -30.28 5.17
CA GLN A 111 13.31 -31.28 4.32
C GLN A 111 14.37 -30.67 3.40
N GLN A 112 14.08 -29.55 2.74
CA GLN A 112 15.00 -28.85 1.83
C GLN A 112 16.25 -28.34 2.57
N LEU A 113 16.07 -27.73 3.74
CA LEU A 113 17.16 -27.17 4.54
C LEU A 113 17.83 -28.19 5.47
N LYS A 114 17.33 -29.43 5.52
CA LYS A 114 17.82 -30.51 6.41
C LYS A 114 17.88 -30.09 7.88
N ILE A 115 16.82 -29.46 8.38
CA ILE A 115 16.70 -29.00 9.78
C ILE A 115 15.49 -29.61 10.47
N SER A 116 15.51 -29.63 11.81
CA SER A 116 14.34 -30.02 12.61
C SER A 116 13.28 -28.91 12.63
N GLU A 117 12.02 -29.29 12.87
CA GLU A 117 10.90 -28.35 12.94
C GLU A 117 11.10 -27.30 14.05
N THR A 118 11.63 -27.70 15.21
CA THR A 118 11.98 -26.79 16.30
C THR A 118 13.01 -25.74 15.85
N ASN A 119 14.05 -26.15 15.12
CA ASN A 119 15.07 -25.23 14.61
C ASN A 119 14.47 -24.27 13.58
N PHE A 120 13.58 -24.76 12.71
CA PHE A 120 12.82 -23.93 11.77
C PHE A 120 12.04 -22.83 12.50
N TYR A 121 11.22 -23.16 13.51
CA TYR A 121 10.42 -22.15 14.21
C TYR A 121 11.28 -21.10 14.93
N VAL A 122 12.40 -21.53 15.54
CA VAL A 122 13.35 -20.60 16.20
C VAL A 122 13.97 -19.65 15.17
N ARG A 123 14.42 -20.16 14.02
CA ARG A 123 15.00 -19.34 12.94
C ARG A 123 13.97 -18.36 12.39
N LEU A 124 12.76 -18.83 12.10
CA LEU A 124 11.67 -18.02 11.55
C LEU A 124 11.26 -16.90 12.51
N HIS A 125 11.09 -17.22 13.80
CA HIS A 125 10.76 -16.23 14.81
C HIS A 125 11.82 -15.14 14.89
N ARG A 126 13.10 -15.52 14.99
CA ARG A 126 14.22 -14.55 15.05
C ARG A 126 14.30 -13.69 13.79
N ALA A 127 14.07 -14.28 12.63
CA ALA A 127 14.03 -13.56 11.36
C ALA A 127 12.93 -12.49 11.36
N ARG A 128 11.70 -12.87 11.75
CA ARG A 128 10.55 -11.97 11.82
C ARG A 128 10.75 -10.84 12.82
N GLU A 129 11.27 -11.13 14.01
CA GLU A 129 11.49 -10.09 15.01
C GLU A 129 12.54 -9.06 14.56
N ARG A 130 13.62 -9.52 13.89
CA ARG A 130 14.63 -8.61 13.34
C ARG A 130 14.05 -7.71 12.23
N VAL A 131 13.26 -8.28 11.32
CA VAL A 131 12.61 -7.51 10.25
C VAL A 131 11.62 -6.51 10.85
N LYS A 132 10.82 -6.93 11.84
CA LYS A 132 9.88 -6.05 12.54
C LYS A 132 10.58 -4.87 13.19
N VAL A 133 11.64 -5.10 13.98
CA VAL A 133 12.40 -4.03 14.64
C VAL A 133 13.00 -3.05 13.61
N ALA A 134 13.52 -3.55 12.50
CA ALA A 134 14.07 -2.70 11.44
C ALA A 134 12.99 -1.82 10.78
N VAL A 135 11.80 -2.37 10.52
CA VAL A 135 10.68 -1.63 9.94
C VAL A 135 10.09 -0.64 10.94
N GLU A 136 9.95 -1.00 12.21
CA GLU A 136 9.49 -0.09 13.27
C GLU A 136 10.43 1.11 13.44
N ALA A 137 11.74 0.89 13.38
CA ALA A 137 12.73 1.96 13.43
C ALA A 137 12.67 2.92 12.23
N ALA A 138 12.21 2.45 11.07
CA ALA A 138 12.05 3.28 9.88
C ALA A 138 10.70 4.02 9.82
N LEU A 139 9.74 3.63 10.68
CA LEU A 139 8.43 4.26 10.82
C LEU A 139 8.38 5.26 11.99
N ALA A 140 9.36 5.23 12.89
CA ALA A 140 9.54 6.18 13.99
C ALA A 140 10.20 7.48 13.51
#